data_AF-A0A1I2BI44-F1
#
_entry.id   AF-A0A1I2BI44-F1
#
_cell.length_a   1.000
_cell.length_b   1.000
_cell.length_c   1.000
_cell.angle_alpha   90.00
_cell.angle_beta   90.00
_cell.angle_gamma   90.00
#
_symmetry.space_group_name_H-M   'P 1'
#
loop_
_entity.id
_entity.type
_entity.pdbx_description
1 polymer ?
#
loop_
_entity_poly.entity_id
_entity_poly.type
_entity_poly.pdbx_seq_one_letter_code
_entity_poly.pdbx_strand_id
1 'polypeptide(L)' 'MNNATTHHVSISIEGLLNKSDSLLQDLFGSFGPDIRTELEDRKEKGELLIGAVGCIGFCPINGCPGHEESEADHG' A
#
# COMPACT_ATOMS: atom_id res chain seq x y z
N MET A 1 13.22 26.74 1.45
CA MET A 1 13.18 25.35 1.96
C MET A 1 11.77 24.88 1.75
N ASN A 2 11.56 24.14 0.67
CA ASN A 2 10.24 23.87 0.13
C ASN A 2 9.82 22.53 0.72
N ASN A 3 9.08 22.55 1.84
CA ASN A 3 8.64 21.34 2.50
C ASN A 3 7.41 20.82 1.73
N ALA A 4 7.66 20.14 0.61
CA ALA A 4 6.61 19.43 -0.11
C ALA A 4 6.25 18.20 0.72
N THR A 5 5.22 18.33 1.56
CA THR A 5 4.57 17.23 2.26
C THR A 5 3.98 16.30 1.19
N THR A 6 4.79 15.37 0.72
CA THR A 6 4.35 14.39 -0.26
C THR A 6 3.57 13.39 0.57
N HIS A 7 2.23 13.46 0.53
CA HIS A 7 1.37 12.49 1.21
C HIS A 7 1.79 11.09 0.76
N HIS A 8 2.45 10.36 1.66
CA HIS A 8 2.87 9.00 1.40
C HIS A 8 1.64 8.11 1.57
N VAL A 9 1.00 7.77 0.46
CA VAL A 9 -0.12 6.83 0.49
C VAL A 9 0.49 5.43 0.58
N SER A 10 0.55 4.87 1.79
CA SER A 10 0.65 3.43 1.93
C SER A 10 -0.74 2.82 1.96
N ILE A 11 -0.85 1.60 1.46
CA ILE A 11 -2.12 0.87 1.44
C ILE A 11 -1.90 -0.46 2.16
N SER A 12 -2.77 -0.74 3.13
CA SER A 12 -2.78 -2.01 3.87
C SER A 12 -3.03 -3.18 2.93
N ILE A 13 -2.14 -4.18 2.96
CA ILE A 13 -2.29 -5.44 2.23
C ILE A 13 -3.60 -6.13 2.60
N GLU A 14 -3.97 -6.11 3.89
CA GLU A 14 -5.26 -6.65 4.33
C GLU A 14 -6.47 -5.87 3.77
N GLY A 15 -6.34 -4.55 3.65
CA GLY A 15 -7.37 -3.71 3.02
C GLY A 15 -7.55 -4.05 1.54
N LEU A 16 -6.44 -4.35 0.84
CA LEU A 16 -6.44 -4.80 -0.56
C LEU A 16 -7.01 -6.21 -0.72
N LEU A 17 -6.65 -7.15 0.16
CA LEU A 17 -7.19 -8.52 0.11
C LEU A 17 -8.71 -8.57 0.32
N ASN A 18 -9.29 -7.58 1.01
CA ASN A 18 -10.74 -7.44 1.15
C ASN A 18 -11.44 -6.80 -0.07
N LYS A 19 -10.69 -6.33 -1.08
CA LYS A 19 -11.26 -5.80 -2.32
C LYS A 19 -11.58 -6.91 -3.32
N SER A 20 -12.42 -6.61 -4.29
CA SER A 20 -12.70 -7.51 -5.42
C SER A 20 -11.53 -7.54 -6.41
N ASP A 21 -11.40 -8.64 -7.15
CA ASP A 21 -10.34 -8.80 -8.15
C ASP A 21 -10.43 -7.76 -9.27
N SER A 22 -11.63 -7.32 -9.62
CA SER A 22 -11.83 -6.22 -10.58
C SER A 22 -11.24 -4.91 -10.07
N LEU A 23 -11.43 -4.59 -8.77
CA LEU A 23 -10.86 -3.39 -8.17
C LEU A 23 -9.33 -3.50 -8.04
N LEU A 24 -8.81 -4.68 -7.71
CA LEU A 24 -7.36 -4.93 -7.72
C LEU A 24 -6.79 -4.73 -9.12
N GLN A 25 -7.46 -5.26 -10.14
CA GLN A 25 -7.05 -5.07 -11.53
C GLN A 25 -7.05 -3.59 -11.94
N ASP A 26 -8.06 -2.83 -11.55
CA ASP A 26 -8.14 -1.40 -11.82
C ASP A 26 -7.02 -0.61 -11.11
N LEU A 27 -6.70 -0.98 -9.86
CA LEU A 27 -5.68 -0.29 -9.06
C LEU A 27 -4.25 -0.56 -9.53
N PHE A 28 -3.96 -1.78 -9.94
CA PHE A 28 -2.60 -2.21 -10.27
C PHE A 28 -2.35 -2.37 -11.78
N GLY A 29 -3.39 -2.27 -12.61
CA GLY A 29 -3.30 -2.43 -14.06
C GLY A 29 -2.87 -3.83 -14.50
N SER A 30 -3.02 -4.83 -13.63
CA SER A 30 -2.63 -6.23 -13.86
C SER A 30 -3.79 -7.18 -13.56
N PHE A 31 -3.65 -8.47 -13.82
CA PHE A 31 -4.71 -9.44 -13.58
C PHE A 31 -5.02 -9.57 -12.08
N GLY A 32 -6.26 -9.30 -11.69
CA GLY A 32 -6.70 -9.24 -10.28
C GLY A 32 -6.29 -10.46 -9.44
N PRO A 33 -6.54 -11.71 -9.91
CA PRO A 33 -6.12 -12.91 -9.21
C PRO A 33 -4.61 -13.02 -8.98
N ASP A 34 -3.78 -12.62 -9.94
CA ASP A 34 -2.32 -12.66 -9.78
C ASP A 34 -1.86 -11.66 -8.71
N ILE A 35 -2.47 -10.47 -8.70
CA ILE A 35 -2.23 -9.45 -7.66
C ILE A 35 -2.62 -9.98 -6.28
N ARG A 36 -3.77 -10.67 -6.18
CA ARG A 36 -4.21 -11.29 -4.92
C ARG A 36 -3.19 -12.32 -4.42
N THR A 37 -2.74 -13.22 -5.30
CA THR A 37 -1.71 -14.21 -4.93
C THR A 37 -0.43 -13.54 -4.45
N GLU A 38 0.01 -12.45 -5.08
CA GLU A 38 1.18 -11.71 -4.63
C GLU A 38 0.96 -11.02 -3.28
N LEU A 39 -0.23 -10.45 -3.05
CA LEU A 39 -0.60 -9.86 -1.75
C LEU A 39 -0.63 -10.90 -0.62
N GLU A 40 -1.10 -12.11 -0.90
CA GLU A 40 -1.11 -13.22 0.06
C GLU A 40 0.31 -13.67 0.40
N ASP A 41 1.18 -13.89 -0.59
CA ASP A 41 2.58 -14.26 -0.38
C ASP A 41 3.35 -13.18 0.42
N ARG A 42 3.09 -11.90 0.15
CA ARG A 42 3.67 -10.80 0.92
C ARG A 42 3.17 -10.77 2.37
N LYS A 43 1.88 -11.04 2.60
CA LYS A 43 1.31 -11.18 3.95
C LYS A 43 1.95 -12.35 4.72
N GLU A 44 2.18 -13.48 4.06
CA GLU A 44 2.87 -14.64 4.67
C GLU A 44 4.32 -14.33 5.05
N LYS A 45 4.98 -13.42 4.33
CA LYS A 45 6.32 -12.90 4.65
C LYS A 45 6.31 -11.85 5.78
N GLY A 46 5.15 -11.49 6.30
CA GLY A 46 4.99 -10.50 7.36
C GLY A 46 4.94 -9.05 6.86
N GLU A 47 4.81 -8.84 5.55
CA GLU A 47 4.56 -7.51 5.00
C GLU A 47 3.09 -7.13 5.22
N LEU A 48 2.87 -5.89 5.66
CA LEU A 48 1.55 -5.36 5.98
C LEU A 48 1.12 -4.25 5.03
N LEU A 49 2.07 -3.60 4.37
CA LEU A 49 1.85 -2.37 3.61
C LEU A 49 2.44 -2.48 2.20
N ILE A 50 1.73 -1.89 1.25
CA ILE A 50 2.27 -1.53 -0.07
C ILE A 50 2.55 -0.03 -0.09
N GLY A 51 3.80 0.33 -0.38
CA GLY A 51 4.24 1.71 -0.50
C GLY A 51 4.12 2.21 -1.94
N ALA A 52 3.95 3.52 -2.09
CA ALA A 52 4.05 4.17 -3.39
C ALA A 52 5.45 3.98 -3.99
N VAL A 53 5.52 3.81 -5.31
CA VAL A 53 6.79 3.64 -6.04
C VAL A 53 7.69 4.84 -5.78
N GLY A 54 8.84 4.59 -5.14
CA GLY A 54 9.86 5.62 -4.87
C GLY A 54 9.93 6.18 -3.45
N CYS A 55 9.18 5.67 -2.44
CA CYS A 55 9.46 6.05 -1.04
C CYS A 55 10.81 5.46 -0.60
N ILE A 56 11.83 6.32 -0.56
CA ILE A 56 13.15 5.99 -0.01
C ILE A 56 12.99 5.81 1.50
N GLY A 57 13.20 4.59 1.98
CA GLY A 57 13.06 4.24 3.40
C GLY A 57 11.74 3.58 3.79
N PHE A 58 10.87 3.25 2.82
CA PHE A 58 9.67 2.45 3.11
C PHE A 58 10.02 1.06 3.63
N CYS A 59 9.48 0.71 4.78
CA CYS A 59 9.49 -0.64 5.28
C CYS A 59 8.10 -1.26 5.04
N PRO A 60 7.97 -2.34 4.25
CA PRO A 60 6.67 -3.00 4.05
C PRO A 60 6.09 -3.63 5.33
N ILE A 61 6.90 -3.75 6.39
CA ILE A 61 6.50 -4.25 7.71
C ILE A 61 6.11 -3.10 8.65
N ASN A 62 6.88 -2.00 8.65
CA ASN A 62 6.79 -0.93 9.67
C ASN A 62 6.32 0.44 9.12
N GLY A 63 6.08 0.58 7.81
CA GLY A 63 5.76 1.85 7.15
C GLY A 63 7.01 2.70 6.81
N CYS A 64 6.81 3.95 6.34
CA CYS A 64 7.93 4.91 6.16
C CYS A 64 8.22 5.59 7.53
N PRO A 65 9.45 5.52 8.07
CA PRO A 65 9.80 6.16 9.34
C PRO A 65 9.80 7.69 9.20
N GLY A 66 8.99 8.38 10.01
CA GLY A 66 8.98 9.85 10.07
C GLY A 66 7.86 10.55 9.29
N HIS A 67 6.88 9.82 8.75
CA HIS A 67 5.63 10.40 8.25
C HIS A 67 4.46 9.86 9.08
N GLU A 68 3.69 10.77 9.66
CA GLU A 68 2.41 10.41 10.30
C GLU A 68 1.39 10.19 9.18
N GLU A 69 1.00 8.93 8.97
CA GLU A 69 -0.05 8.57 8.02
C GLU A 69 -1.38 9.04 8.62
N SER A 70 -1.75 10.29 8.37
CA SER A 70 -3.12 10.74 8.63
C SER A 70 -4.04 10.02 7.64
N GLU A 71 -4.67 8.95 8.09
CA GLU A 71 -5.89 8.40 7.52
C GLU A 71 -6.89 9.57 7.43
N ALA A 72 -6.95 10.22 6.27
CA ALA A 72 -7.85 11.35 6.09
C ALA A 72 -9.28 10.82 6.12
N ASP A 73 -9.91 11.00 7.27
CA ASP A 73 -11.35 10.99 7.52
C ASP A 73 -12.07 11.68 6.35
N HIS A 74 -12.65 10.87 5.47
CA HIS A 74 -13.58 11.36 4.46
C HIS A 74 -14.90 11.72 5.16
N GLY A 75 -14.98 12.96 5.63
CA GLY A 75 -16.25 13.63 5.96
C GLY A 75 -17.15 13.84 4.75
#